data_AF-A0A349YLL0-F1
#
_entry.id   AF-A0A349YLL0-F1
#
_cell.length_a   1.000
_cell.length_b   1.000
_cell.length_c   1.000
_cell.angle_alpha   90.00
_cell.angle_beta   90.00
_cell.angle_gamma   90.00
#
_symmetry.space_group_name_H-M   'P 1'
#
loop_
_entity.id
_entity.type
_entity.pdbx_description
1 polymer ?
#
loop_
_entity_poly.entity_id
_entity_poly.type
_entity_poly.pdbx_seq_one_letter_code
_entity_poly.pdbx_strand_id
1 'polypeptide(L)'
;MGRKWIDEKVLQKYFVDNFDDYSIVLNGVTRKIISCRFNEPFDRFPDLYVVLDDGFEYPVEVEWLSSHYDHDQRNKEKTKTQPYTHKMFEENGGFLVVLEKDSEIYSFQQIIIDKRKFEKWFKKEALSLIHESIQQFEQERLKKRTHTKIWFIYVSEKVEKNWTHSRPLGIWGFTEGRLKSNSDIKDIKADDIVIFFGPVEVGSKKLKGWPRVSDEKLREVAKAKDYVIHNIEVFGVTKSYYYEKNNVKYVPIWSDEDKINQKYPNRFEFNTKNIAKVNSLTFNEINFYTLTKLKEAIMRSPIEIDYSNFVELLRYFK
;
A
#
# COMPACT_ATOMS: atom_id res chain seq x y z
N MET A 1 16.36 6.19 -29.15
CA MET A 1 14.96 6.64 -29.19
C MET A 1 14.15 5.64 -28.38
N GLY A 2 13.39 6.09 -27.37
CA GLY A 2 12.61 5.19 -26.53
C GLY A 2 11.53 4.44 -27.31
N ARG A 3 11.28 3.18 -26.94
CA ARG A 3 10.20 2.35 -27.49
C ARG A 3 8.88 3.07 -27.16
N LYS A 4 8.07 3.38 -28.18
CA LYS A 4 6.92 4.28 -28.02
C LYS A 4 5.67 3.60 -27.45
N TRP A 5 5.46 2.31 -27.75
CA TRP A 5 4.15 1.68 -27.57
C TRP A 5 4.17 0.25 -27.01
N ILE A 6 5.26 -0.51 -27.22
CA ILE A 6 5.33 -1.92 -26.84
C ILE A 6 6.58 -2.12 -25.98
N ASP A 7 6.35 -2.65 -24.78
CA ASP A 7 7.37 -2.97 -23.79
C ASP A 7 8.02 -4.34 -24.08
N GLU A 8 9.23 -4.58 -23.55
CA GLU A 8 9.95 -5.86 -23.62
C GLU A 8 9.18 -7.04 -23.03
N LYS A 9 8.34 -6.76 -22.04
CA LYS A 9 7.46 -7.73 -21.38
C LYS A 9 6.59 -8.50 -22.39
N VAL A 10 6.26 -7.90 -23.52
CA VAL A 10 5.53 -8.55 -24.62
C VAL A 10 6.40 -9.59 -25.34
N LEU A 11 7.69 -9.32 -25.51
CA LEU A 11 8.68 -10.24 -26.07
C LEU A 11 8.93 -11.42 -25.12
N GLN A 12 9.04 -11.13 -23.81
CA GLN A 12 9.17 -12.15 -22.77
C GLN A 12 7.97 -13.11 -22.80
N LYS A 13 6.74 -12.57 -22.84
CA LYS A 13 5.52 -13.39 -22.96
C LYS A 13 5.46 -14.19 -24.25
N TYR A 14 5.86 -13.61 -25.39
CA TYR A 14 5.96 -14.36 -26.64
C TYR A 14 6.87 -15.56 -26.51
N PHE A 15 8.07 -15.38 -25.95
CA PHE A 15 9.03 -16.47 -25.80
C PHE A 15 8.51 -17.55 -24.85
N VAL A 16 7.87 -17.16 -23.73
CA VAL A 16 7.21 -18.11 -22.81
C VAL A 16 6.09 -18.90 -23.50
N ASP A 17 5.32 -18.29 -24.39
CA ASP A 17 4.20 -18.97 -25.06
C ASP A 17 4.62 -19.85 -26.23
N ASN A 18 5.84 -19.66 -26.75
CA ASN A 18 6.32 -20.31 -27.97
C ASN A 18 7.74 -20.86 -27.78
N PHE A 19 8.14 -21.23 -26.55
CA PHE A 19 9.52 -21.66 -26.26
C PHE A 19 9.93 -22.92 -27.03
N ASP A 20 8.96 -23.75 -27.39
CA ASP A 20 9.11 -25.04 -28.06
C ASP A 20 9.52 -24.90 -29.54
N ASP A 21 9.35 -23.71 -30.12
CA ASP A 21 9.89 -23.34 -31.44
C ASP A 21 11.42 -23.17 -31.42
N TYR A 22 12.06 -23.17 -30.25
CA TYR A 22 13.46 -22.81 -30.07
C TYR A 22 14.30 -23.96 -29.47
N SER A 23 15.58 -23.92 -29.78
CA SER A 23 16.60 -24.81 -29.21
C SER A 23 17.87 -24.04 -28.92
N ILE A 24 18.64 -24.50 -27.94
CA ILE A 24 19.89 -23.88 -27.51
C ILE A 24 21.08 -24.80 -27.82
N VAL A 25 22.27 -24.24 -28.06
CA VAL A 25 23.50 -24.99 -28.34
C VAL A 25 24.47 -24.77 -27.19
N LEU A 26 24.43 -25.67 -26.20
CA LEU A 26 25.32 -25.62 -25.05
C LEU A 26 26.47 -26.60 -25.25
N ASN A 27 27.71 -26.10 -25.18
CA ASN A 27 28.93 -26.90 -25.34
C ASN A 27 28.94 -27.76 -26.62
N GLY A 28 28.41 -27.20 -27.73
CA GLY A 28 28.31 -27.89 -29.02
C GLY A 28 27.17 -28.89 -29.14
N VAL A 29 26.32 -29.05 -28.12
CA VAL A 29 25.17 -29.95 -28.14
C VAL A 29 23.88 -29.13 -28.26
N THR A 30 23.06 -29.46 -29.25
CA THR A 30 21.71 -28.87 -29.38
C THR A 30 20.78 -29.50 -28.35
N ARG A 31 20.16 -28.65 -27.54
CA ARG A 31 19.24 -28.99 -26.46
C ARG A 31 17.86 -28.40 -26.74
N LYS A 32 16.82 -29.18 -26.47
CA LYS A 32 15.44 -28.70 -26.55
C LYS A 32 15.05 -28.01 -25.26
N ILE A 33 14.25 -26.95 -25.38
CA ILE A 33 13.59 -26.32 -24.24
C ILE A 33 12.31 -27.11 -23.94
N ILE A 34 12.17 -27.60 -22.71
CA ILE A 34 10.99 -28.36 -22.26
C ILE A 34 9.99 -27.51 -21.47
N SER A 35 10.44 -26.42 -20.86
CA SER A 35 9.55 -25.43 -20.25
C SER A 35 10.22 -24.06 -20.16
N CYS A 36 9.42 -23.00 -20.16
CA CYS A 36 9.86 -21.64 -19.93
C CYS A 36 8.90 -20.95 -18.95
N ARG A 37 9.44 -20.14 -18.03
CA ARG A 37 8.66 -19.39 -17.05
C ARG A 37 9.29 -18.03 -16.77
N PHE A 38 8.48 -17.10 -16.29
CA PHE A 38 8.94 -15.83 -15.75
C PHE A 38 9.80 -16.03 -14.49
N ASN A 39 10.73 -15.12 -14.27
CA ASN A 39 11.37 -14.96 -12.97
C ASN A 39 10.42 -14.23 -12.01
N GLU A 40 10.00 -14.92 -10.95
CA GLU A 40 9.01 -14.39 -10.02
C GLU A 40 9.66 -13.77 -8.77
N PRO A 41 9.15 -12.63 -8.28
CA PRO A 41 8.18 -11.74 -8.92
C PRO A 41 8.70 -11.15 -10.23
N PHE A 42 7.78 -11.01 -11.19
CA PHE A 42 8.00 -10.44 -12.52
C PHE A 42 8.80 -9.13 -12.53
N ASP A 43 9.50 -8.86 -13.64
CA ASP A 43 10.38 -7.69 -13.84
C ASP A 43 11.67 -7.73 -13.01
N ARG A 44 12.28 -8.93 -12.92
CA ARG A 44 13.57 -9.18 -12.26
C ARG A 44 14.60 -9.67 -13.26
N PHE A 45 15.88 -9.46 -12.93
CA PHE A 45 17.00 -10.09 -13.62
C PHE A 45 17.30 -11.48 -13.04
N PRO A 46 17.50 -12.52 -13.87
CA PRO A 46 17.23 -12.58 -15.32
C PRO A 46 15.72 -12.57 -15.58
N ASP A 47 15.29 -12.17 -16.78
CA ASP A 47 13.85 -12.09 -17.11
C ASP A 47 13.11 -13.41 -16.92
N LEU A 48 13.70 -14.51 -17.43
CA LEU A 48 13.06 -15.81 -17.53
C LEU A 48 14.00 -16.93 -17.03
N TYR A 49 13.39 -18.09 -16.81
CA TYR A 49 14.09 -19.35 -16.63
C TYR A 49 13.53 -20.40 -17.59
N VAL A 50 14.43 -21.16 -18.22
CA VAL A 50 14.08 -22.31 -19.06
C VAL A 50 14.60 -23.59 -18.47
N VAL A 51 13.89 -24.69 -18.68
CA VAL A 51 14.40 -26.04 -18.39
C VAL A 51 14.69 -26.72 -19.72
N LEU A 52 15.85 -27.36 -19.83
CA LEU A 52 16.26 -28.09 -21.04
C LEU A 52 16.06 -29.60 -20.89
N ASP A 53 16.19 -30.34 -22.00
CA ASP A 53 16.02 -31.81 -22.02
C ASP A 53 16.96 -32.62 -21.10
N ASP A 54 17.99 -32.00 -20.55
CA ASP A 54 18.87 -32.57 -19.53
C ASP A 54 18.33 -32.40 -18.10
N GLY A 55 17.20 -31.71 -17.94
CA GLY A 55 16.53 -31.45 -16.67
C GLY A 55 17.09 -30.26 -15.89
N PHE A 56 18.10 -29.55 -16.42
CA PHE A 56 18.66 -28.38 -15.76
C PHE A 56 17.94 -27.09 -16.16
N GLU A 57 17.91 -26.14 -15.22
CA GLU A 57 17.32 -24.82 -15.41
C GLU A 57 18.39 -23.78 -15.74
N TYR A 58 18.12 -22.94 -16.74
CA TYR A 58 19.04 -21.92 -17.25
C TYR A 58 18.39 -20.54 -17.24
N PRO A 59 19.14 -19.50 -16.85
CA PRO A 59 18.64 -18.13 -16.83
C PRO A 59 18.62 -17.55 -18.25
N VAL A 60 17.60 -16.75 -18.56
CA VAL A 60 17.44 -16.15 -19.89
C VAL A 60 17.12 -14.68 -19.75
N GLU A 61 17.80 -13.86 -20.55
CA GLU A 61 17.49 -12.44 -20.70
C GLU A 61 16.88 -12.19 -22.08
N VAL A 62 15.83 -11.37 -22.13
CA VAL A 62 15.10 -11.09 -23.36
C VAL A 62 15.24 -9.62 -23.72
N GLU A 63 15.81 -9.33 -24.88
CA GLU A 63 16.05 -7.95 -25.32
C GLU A 63 15.49 -7.73 -26.73
N TRP A 64 15.10 -6.51 -27.08
CA TRP A 64 14.71 -6.25 -28.48
C TRP A 64 15.91 -6.31 -29.43
N LEU A 65 17.03 -5.74 -29.01
CA LEU A 65 18.29 -5.67 -29.76
C LEU A 65 19.37 -6.26 -28.88
N SER A 66 20.32 -7.01 -29.44
CA SER A 66 21.42 -7.53 -28.63
C SER A 66 22.26 -6.42 -28.00
N SER A 67 22.43 -5.27 -28.68
CA SER A 67 23.12 -4.09 -28.13
C SER A 67 22.43 -3.47 -26.90
N HIS A 68 21.15 -3.78 -26.63
CA HIS A 68 20.45 -3.30 -25.43
C HIS A 68 20.85 -4.04 -24.15
N TYR A 69 21.50 -5.18 -24.28
CA TYR A 69 22.05 -5.90 -23.15
C TYR A 69 23.25 -5.14 -22.56
N ASP A 70 22.97 -4.23 -21.61
CA ASP A 70 23.97 -3.41 -20.93
C ASP A 70 24.58 -4.15 -19.72
N HIS A 71 25.77 -4.71 -19.95
CA HIS A 71 26.57 -5.39 -18.93
C HIS A 71 26.99 -4.46 -17.77
N ASP A 72 27.18 -3.16 -18.01
CA ASP A 72 27.79 -2.24 -17.06
C ASP A 72 26.79 -1.68 -16.04
N GLN A 73 25.52 -1.53 -16.41
CA GLN A 73 24.46 -1.16 -15.46
C GLN A 73 24.10 -2.33 -14.53
N ARG A 74 24.00 -3.55 -15.07
CA ARG A 74 23.59 -4.74 -14.32
C ARG A 74 24.67 -5.25 -13.34
N ASN A 75 25.92 -4.81 -13.52
CA ASN A 75 27.02 -5.09 -12.59
C ASN A 75 27.08 -4.13 -11.38
N LYS A 76 26.45 -2.95 -11.44
CA LYS A 76 26.65 -1.87 -10.45
C LYS A 76 25.74 -1.94 -9.23
N GLU A 77 24.73 -2.80 -9.19
CA GLU A 77 23.75 -2.80 -8.11
C GLU A 77 23.48 -4.19 -7.53
N LYS A 78 24.27 -4.59 -6.51
CA LYS A 78 23.72 -5.43 -5.44
C LYS A 78 22.74 -4.59 -4.61
N THR A 79 21.57 -4.32 -5.15
CA THR A 79 20.46 -3.87 -4.31
C THR A 79 19.90 -5.08 -3.55
N LYS A 80 19.35 -4.88 -2.35
CA LYS A 80 18.69 -5.96 -1.58
C LYS A 80 17.56 -6.65 -2.35
N THR A 81 17.17 -6.11 -3.50
CA THR A 81 16.06 -6.52 -4.37
C THR A 81 16.49 -7.30 -5.61
N GLN A 82 17.79 -7.36 -5.97
CA GLN A 82 18.31 -8.14 -7.10
C GLN A 82 19.35 -9.17 -6.61
N PRO A 83 18.92 -10.41 -6.25
CA PRO A 83 19.83 -11.43 -5.73
C PRO A 83 20.69 -12.10 -6.81
N TYR A 84 20.28 -12.00 -8.09
CA TYR A 84 20.96 -12.62 -9.22
C TYR A 84 21.87 -11.60 -9.91
N THR A 85 23.16 -11.93 -10.07
CA THR A 85 24.15 -11.01 -10.67
C THR A 85 24.50 -11.43 -12.09
N HIS A 86 25.03 -10.50 -12.89
CA HIS A 86 25.53 -10.81 -14.23
C HIS A 86 26.58 -11.94 -14.24
N LYS A 87 27.46 -11.96 -13.22
CA LYS A 87 28.43 -13.05 -13.05
C LYS A 87 27.73 -14.41 -12.86
N MET A 88 26.68 -14.47 -12.06
CA MET A 88 25.88 -15.70 -11.88
C MET A 88 25.13 -16.08 -13.15
N PHE A 89 24.74 -15.11 -13.97
CA PHE A 89 24.14 -15.36 -15.27
C PHE A 89 25.11 -16.10 -16.18
N GLU A 90 26.35 -15.63 -16.27
CA GLU A 90 27.41 -16.28 -17.05
C GLU A 90 27.81 -17.65 -16.49
N GLU A 91 28.05 -17.75 -15.18
CA GLU A 91 28.45 -19.01 -14.52
C GLU A 91 27.40 -20.12 -14.65
N ASN A 92 26.11 -19.76 -14.75
CA ASN A 92 25.01 -20.70 -14.91
C ASN A 92 24.61 -20.93 -16.39
N GLY A 93 25.46 -20.54 -17.35
CA GLY A 93 25.21 -20.79 -18.77
C GLY A 93 24.03 -20.00 -19.33
N GLY A 94 23.83 -18.78 -18.84
CA GLY A 94 22.78 -17.90 -19.33
C GLY A 94 22.93 -17.54 -20.80
N PHE A 95 21.81 -17.22 -21.43
CA PHE A 95 21.77 -16.87 -22.84
C PHE A 95 20.73 -15.79 -23.12
N LEU A 96 20.91 -15.12 -24.26
CA LEU A 96 20.06 -14.01 -24.68
C LEU A 96 19.03 -14.50 -25.68
N VAL A 97 17.81 -14.00 -25.56
CA VAL A 97 16.77 -14.07 -26.58
C VAL A 97 16.57 -12.66 -27.12
N VAL A 98 16.73 -12.48 -28.43
CA VAL A 98 16.67 -11.17 -29.06
C VAL A 98 15.72 -11.15 -30.24
N LEU A 99 15.03 -10.03 -30.49
CA LEU A 99 14.31 -9.88 -31.76
C LEU A 99 15.28 -9.66 -32.92
N GLU A 100 16.38 -8.94 -32.67
CA GLU A 100 17.40 -8.66 -33.67
C GLU A 100 18.80 -8.67 -33.05
N LYS A 101 19.72 -9.35 -33.73
CA LYS A 101 21.14 -9.38 -33.37
C LYS A 101 21.86 -8.27 -34.13
N ASP A 102 22.00 -7.12 -33.48
CA ASP A 102 22.67 -5.92 -34.04
C ASP A 102 24.10 -5.74 -33.49
N SER A 103 24.45 -6.47 -32.44
CA SER A 103 25.78 -6.57 -31.85
C SER A 103 26.16 -8.03 -31.53
N GLU A 104 27.44 -8.34 -31.61
CA GLU A 104 27.97 -9.63 -31.22
C GLU A 104 28.37 -9.61 -29.74
N ILE A 105 27.65 -10.35 -28.92
CA ILE A 105 27.95 -10.54 -27.50
C ILE A 105 28.54 -11.93 -27.34
N TYR A 106 29.85 -12.04 -27.53
CA TYR A 106 30.56 -13.32 -27.60
C TYR A 106 30.46 -14.18 -26.33
N SER A 107 30.19 -13.58 -25.17
CA SER A 107 30.04 -14.29 -23.90
C SER A 107 28.75 -15.12 -23.82
N PHE A 108 27.75 -14.85 -24.66
CA PHE A 108 26.43 -15.46 -24.57
C PHE A 108 25.94 -15.98 -25.91
N GLN A 109 25.29 -17.14 -25.90
CA GLN A 109 24.48 -17.54 -27.04
C GLN A 109 23.31 -16.57 -27.21
N GLN A 110 22.98 -16.24 -28.46
CA GLN A 110 21.88 -15.36 -28.81
C GLN A 110 20.86 -16.10 -29.69
N ILE A 111 19.67 -16.32 -29.16
CA ILE A 111 18.53 -16.90 -29.88
C ILE A 111 17.76 -15.76 -30.53
N ILE A 112 17.57 -15.81 -31.84
CA ILE A 112 16.86 -14.76 -32.59
C ILE A 112 15.40 -15.17 -32.77
N ILE A 113 14.48 -14.30 -32.32
CA ILE A 113 13.04 -14.46 -32.54
C ILE A 113 12.71 -14.18 -34.01
N ASP A 114 11.94 -15.07 -34.64
CA ASP A 114 11.37 -14.81 -35.96
C ASP A 114 10.35 -13.67 -35.87
N LYS A 115 10.70 -12.53 -36.46
CA LYS A 115 9.87 -11.31 -36.48
C LYS A 115 8.46 -11.56 -37.03
N ARG A 116 8.31 -12.40 -38.06
CA ARG A 116 6.99 -12.69 -38.68
C ARG A 116 6.14 -13.56 -37.77
N LYS A 117 6.73 -14.56 -37.11
CA LYS A 117 6.03 -15.37 -36.11
C LYS A 117 5.59 -14.51 -34.93
N PHE A 118 6.48 -13.65 -34.42
CA PHE A 118 6.16 -12.70 -33.36
C PHE A 118 5.00 -11.76 -33.74
N GLU A 119 5.05 -11.13 -34.92
CA GLU A 119 3.98 -10.26 -35.39
C GLU A 119 2.63 -10.99 -35.51
N LYS A 120 2.65 -12.23 -36.01
CA LYS A 120 1.44 -13.06 -36.14
C LYS A 120 0.87 -13.43 -34.77
N TRP A 121 1.73 -13.83 -33.83
CA TRP A 121 1.35 -14.13 -32.45
C TRP A 121 0.78 -12.88 -31.77
N PHE A 122 1.46 -11.74 -31.87
CA PHE A 122 1.04 -10.51 -31.20
C PHE A 122 -0.33 -10.03 -31.69
N LYS A 123 -0.59 -10.10 -33.00
CA LYS A 123 -1.93 -9.78 -33.56
C LYS A 123 -3.03 -10.67 -32.99
N LYS A 124 -2.72 -11.93 -32.67
CA LYS A 124 -3.66 -12.90 -32.09
C LYS A 124 -3.88 -12.64 -30.59
N GLU A 125 -2.82 -12.35 -29.85
CA GLU A 125 -2.84 -12.27 -28.38
C GLU A 125 -3.05 -10.84 -27.83
N ALA A 126 -2.95 -9.80 -28.66
CA ALA A 126 -3.00 -8.39 -28.22
C ALA A 126 -4.21 -8.06 -27.34
N LEU A 127 -5.39 -8.61 -27.66
CA LEU A 127 -6.60 -8.35 -26.86
C LEU A 127 -6.51 -8.98 -25.47
N SER A 128 -5.93 -10.19 -25.34
CA SER A 128 -5.70 -10.83 -24.04
C SER A 128 -4.73 -10.03 -23.20
N LEU A 129 -3.61 -9.60 -23.80
CA LEU A 129 -2.60 -8.79 -23.11
C LEU A 129 -3.18 -7.47 -22.58
N ILE A 130 -4.06 -6.82 -23.36
CA ILE A 130 -4.79 -5.62 -22.92
C ILE A 130 -5.72 -5.95 -21.74
N HIS A 131 -6.50 -7.03 -21.83
CA HIS A 131 -7.41 -7.41 -20.74
C HIS A 131 -6.66 -7.74 -19.45
N GLU A 132 -5.57 -8.51 -19.52
CA GLU A 132 -4.71 -8.82 -18.36
C GLU A 132 -4.17 -7.53 -17.71
N SER A 133 -3.69 -6.60 -18.54
CA SER A 133 -3.17 -5.31 -18.07
C SER A 133 -4.25 -4.46 -17.41
N ILE A 134 -5.46 -4.41 -17.98
CA ILE A 134 -6.60 -3.64 -17.43
C ILE A 134 -7.12 -4.29 -16.15
N GLN A 135 -7.19 -5.61 -16.08
CA GLN A 135 -7.72 -6.34 -14.94
C GLN A 135 -6.95 -6.01 -13.65
N GLN A 136 -5.64 -5.80 -13.72
CA GLN A 136 -4.86 -5.35 -12.58
C GLN A 136 -5.37 -3.99 -12.05
N PHE A 137 -5.62 -3.02 -12.94
CA PHE A 137 -6.20 -1.73 -12.54
C PHE A 137 -7.61 -1.85 -11.99
N GLU A 138 -8.42 -2.77 -12.53
CA GLU A 138 -9.76 -3.03 -12.00
C GLU A 138 -9.68 -3.61 -10.58
N GLN A 139 -8.79 -4.57 -10.34
CA GLN A 139 -8.55 -5.12 -9.00
C GLN A 139 -8.01 -4.07 -8.03
N GLU A 140 -7.09 -3.21 -8.46
CA GLU A 140 -6.61 -2.08 -7.68
C GLU A 140 -7.72 -1.06 -7.39
N ARG A 141 -8.59 -0.80 -8.36
CA ARG A 141 -9.78 0.06 -8.20
C ARG A 141 -10.76 -0.55 -7.21
N LEU A 142 -11.02 -1.86 -7.27
CA LEU A 142 -11.89 -2.55 -6.30
C LEU A 142 -11.30 -2.52 -4.89
N LYS A 143 -9.97 -2.49 -4.76
CA LYS A 143 -9.28 -2.27 -3.47
C LYS A 143 -9.34 -0.82 -2.98
N LYS A 144 -9.67 0.17 -3.83
CA LYS A 144 -9.85 1.56 -3.38
C LYS A 144 -11.16 1.65 -2.60
N ARG A 145 -11.03 1.93 -1.31
CA ARG A 145 -12.14 2.25 -0.39
C ARG A 145 -13.15 3.21 -1.05
N THR A 146 -14.40 2.78 -1.13
CA THR A 146 -15.54 3.54 -1.71
C THR A 146 -16.39 4.26 -0.66
N HIS A 147 -16.29 3.89 0.61
CA HIS A 147 -17.14 4.45 1.67
C HIS A 147 -16.35 5.31 2.64
N THR A 148 -17.00 6.32 3.20
CA THR A 148 -16.46 7.18 4.26
C THR A 148 -16.21 6.41 5.55
N LYS A 149 -15.04 6.60 6.18
CA LYS A 149 -14.65 5.95 7.44
C LYS A 149 -14.86 6.90 8.60
N ILE A 150 -15.13 6.32 9.78
CA ILE A 150 -15.15 7.02 11.05
C ILE A 150 -13.86 6.68 11.81
N TRP A 151 -13.13 7.70 12.23
CA TRP A 151 -11.88 7.60 12.97
C TRP A 151 -12.09 8.04 14.41
N PHE A 152 -11.58 7.27 15.37
CA PHE A 152 -11.68 7.59 16.79
C PHE A 152 -10.33 8.02 17.35
N ILE A 153 -10.30 9.20 17.97
CA ILE A 153 -9.11 9.74 18.60
C ILE A 153 -9.42 10.02 20.07
N TYR A 154 -8.80 9.23 20.95
CA TYR A 154 -8.93 9.44 22.38
C TYR A 154 -8.08 10.64 22.83
N VAL A 155 -8.74 11.65 23.41
CA VAL A 155 -8.13 12.81 24.04
C VAL A 155 -8.06 12.55 25.54
N SER A 156 -6.92 12.03 25.99
CA SER A 156 -6.64 11.90 27.43
C SER A 156 -6.30 13.26 28.03
N GLU A 157 -6.32 13.36 29.36
CA GLU A 157 -5.89 14.56 30.09
C GLU A 157 -4.48 15.04 29.70
N LYS A 158 -3.56 14.11 29.39
CA LYS A 158 -2.21 14.45 28.91
C LYS A 158 -2.20 15.08 27.52
N VAL A 159 -3.16 14.71 26.68
CA VAL A 159 -3.27 15.11 25.28
C VAL A 159 -4.25 16.28 25.11
N GLU A 160 -4.97 16.66 26.16
CA GLU A 160 -5.95 17.76 26.16
C GLU A 160 -5.32 19.12 25.82
N LYS A 161 -4.10 19.39 26.31
CA LYS A 161 -3.34 20.58 25.89
C LYS A 161 -3.10 20.59 24.37
N ASN A 162 -2.73 19.45 23.81
CA ASN A 162 -2.49 19.29 22.37
C ASN A 162 -3.80 19.48 21.60
N TRP A 163 -4.90 18.90 22.09
CA TRP A 163 -6.25 19.11 21.55
C TRP A 163 -6.63 20.59 21.50
N THR A 164 -6.42 21.32 22.61
CA THR A 164 -6.74 22.74 22.73
C THR A 164 -6.03 23.60 21.70
N HIS A 165 -4.78 23.28 21.35
CA HIS A 165 -4.02 23.97 20.30
C HIS A 165 -4.44 23.53 18.89
N SER A 166 -4.66 22.23 18.70
CA SER A 166 -4.96 21.62 17.40
C SER A 166 -6.36 21.96 16.87
N ARG A 167 -7.35 22.03 17.76
CA ARG A 167 -8.77 22.24 17.46
C ARG A 167 -9.06 23.54 16.69
N PRO A 168 -8.58 24.73 17.13
CA PRO A 168 -8.81 25.96 16.39
C PRO A 168 -8.07 26.00 15.04
N LEU A 169 -6.98 25.23 14.89
CA LEU A 169 -6.25 25.11 13.63
C LEU A 169 -6.93 24.14 12.66
N GLY A 170 -7.75 23.22 13.15
CA GLY A 170 -8.33 22.15 12.34
C GLY A 170 -7.28 21.17 11.85
N ILE A 171 -6.20 20.95 12.60
CA ILE A 171 -5.09 20.07 12.21
C ILE A 171 -4.79 19.12 13.34
N TRP A 172 -4.78 17.81 13.07
CA TRP A 172 -4.29 16.82 14.01
C TRP A 172 -3.06 16.11 13.47
N GLY A 173 -2.14 15.74 14.37
CA GLY A 173 -0.86 15.14 14.01
C GLY A 173 -0.48 13.95 14.87
N PHE A 174 0.29 13.06 14.28
CA PHE A 174 0.82 11.85 14.88
C PHE A 174 2.34 11.82 14.78
N THR A 175 2.98 11.21 15.78
CA THR A 175 4.41 10.96 15.79
C THR A 175 4.77 9.80 14.87
N GLU A 176 6.03 9.72 14.44
CA GLU A 176 6.52 8.58 13.66
C GLU A 176 6.39 7.24 14.39
N GLY A 177 6.60 7.25 15.71
CA GLY A 177 6.42 6.06 16.54
C GLY A 177 4.97 5.57 16.54
N ARG A 178 3.99 6.47 16.47
CA ARG A 178 2.57 6.11 16.41
C ARG A 178 2.23 5.42 15.08
N LEU A 179 2.77 5.92 13.97
CA LEU A 179 2.55 5.36 12.63
C LEU A 179 3.11 3.93 12.50
N LYS A 180 4.27 3.65 13.12
CA LYS A 180 4.82 2.28 13.18
C LYS A 180 3.89 1.30 13.89
N SER A 181 3.13 1.78 14.88
CA SER A 181 2.21 0.96 15.67
C SER A 181 0.77 0.92 15.11
N ASN A 182 0.46 1.78 14.14
CA ASN A 182 -0.85 1.88 13.51
C ASN A 182 -0.66 2.54 12.13
N SER A 183 -0.45 1.70 11.12
CA SER A 183 -0.26 2.12 9.73
C SER A 183 -1.53 2.71 9.12
N ASP A 184 -2.69 2.33 9.64
CA ASP A 184 -4.01 2.67 9.08
C ASP A 184 -4.29 4.17 9.16
N ILE A 185 -3.56 4.91 9.99
CA ILE A 185 -3.58 6.39 10.00
C ILE A 185 -3.35 6.97 8.59
N LYS A 186 -2.58 6.29 7.74
CA LYS A 186 -2.34 6.72 6.34
C LYS A 186 -3.59 6.65 5.46
N ASP A 187 -4.62 5.93 5.89
CA ASP A 187 -5.86 5.71 5.13
C ASP A 187 -6.93 6.77 5.41
N ILE A 188 -6.65 7.74 6.31
CA ILE A 188 -7.51 8.90 6.53
C ILE A 188 -7.61 9.69 5.22
N LYS A 189 -8.83 9.92 4.73
CA LYS A 189 -9.10 10.69 3.51
C LYS A 189 -10.01 11.88 3.80
N ALA A 190 -9.97 12.88 2.92
CA ALA A 190 -11.02 13.89 2.85
C ALA A 190 -12.40 13.22 2.81
N ASP A 191 -13.39 13.89 3.38
CA ASP A 191 -14.76 13.42 3.62
C ASP A 191 -14.91 12.33 4.69
N ASP A 192 -13.82 11.83 5.29
CA ASP A 192 -13.90 11.03 6.51
C ASP A 192 -14.52 11.78 7.69
N ILE A 193 -15.02 11.04 8.66
CA ILE A 193 -15.46 11.58 9.93
C ILE A 193 -14.40 11.25 10.98
N VAL A 194 -14.03 12.24 11.80
CA VAL A 194 -13.18 12.03 12.97
C VAL A 194 -13.96 12.38 14.23
N ILE A 195 -13.86 11.51 15.23
CA ILE A 195 -14.48 11.64 16.53
C ILE A 195 -13.38 11.74 17.58
N PHE A 196 -13.24 12.93 18.15
CA PHE A 196 -12.41 13.15 19.33
C PHE A 196 -13.25 12.89 20.56
N PHE A 197 -12.80 12.00 21.44
CA PHE A 197 -13.53 11.67 22.65
C PHE A 197 -12.63 11.56 23.88
N GLY A 198 -13.17 11.92 25.05
CA GLY A 198 -12.46 11.93 26.32
C GLY A 198 -12.34 13.33 26.93
N PRO A 199 -11.71 13.49 28.12
CA PRO A 199 -11.19 12.42 28.96
C PRO A 199 -12.28 11.45 29.43
N VAL A 200 -11.90 10.20 29.74
CA VAL A 200 -12.82 9.18 30.26
C VAL A 200 -12.54 8.95 31.74
N GLU A 201 -13.57 8.98 32.57
CA GLU A 201 -13.53 8.62 33.98
C GLU A 201 -14.17 7.25 34.23
N VAL A 202 -13.69 6.58 35.27
CA VAL A 202 -14.15 5.29 35.75
C VAL A 202 -14.29 5.38 37.25
N GLY A 203 -15.52 5.53 37.73
CA GLY A 203 -15.76 6.02 39.10
C GLY A 203 -15.05 7.37 39.29
N SER A 204 -14.19 7.49 40.30
CA SER A 204 -13.44 8.74 40.57
C SER A 204 -12.06 8.85 39.89
N LYS A 205 -11.71 7.92 38.97
CA LYS A 205 -10.38 7.88 38.34
C LYS A 205 -10.43 8.18 36.84
N LYS A 206 -9.61 9.13 36.38
CA LYS A 206 -9.40 9.42 34.95
C LYS A 206 -8.50 8.37 34.29
N LEU A 207 -8.86 7.96 33.08
CA LEU A 207 -8.04 7.07 32.27
C LEU A 207 -6.88 7.82 31.61
N LYS A 208 -5.67 7.36 31.91
CA LYS A 208 -4.42 7.88 31.32
C LYS A 208 -4.27 7.57 29.82
N GLY A 209 -5.00 6.57 29.33
CA GLY A 209 -4.99 6.11 27.94
C GLY A 209 -6.19 5.20 27.69
N TRP A 210 -6.58 5.07 26.41
CA TRP A 210 -7.63 4.12 26.05
C TRP A 210 -7.08 2.68 26.14
N PRO A 211 -7.73 1.78 26.90
CA PRO A 211 -7.24 0.42 27.07
C PRO A 211 -7.25 -0.32 25.72
N ARG A 212 -6.11 -0.91 25.36
CA ARG A 212 -6.01 -1.91 24.28
C ARG A 212 -6.38 -3.27 24.86
N VAL A 213 -7.66 -3.49 25.11
CA VAL A 213 -8.17 -4.79 25.56
C VAL A 213 -9.07 -5.37 24.49
N SER A 214 -9.15 -6.70 24.43
CA SER A 214 -10.04 -7.39 23.48
C SER A 214 -11.49 -6.94 23.68
N ASP A 215 -12.29 -7.07 22.62
CA ASP A 215 -13.69 -6.66 22.60
C ASP A 215 -14.50 -7.22 23.75
N GLU A 216 -14.27 -8.49 24.06
CA GLU A 216 -14.93 -9.20 25.15
C GLU A 216 -14.57 -8.59 26.52
N LYS A 217 -13.30 -8.25 26.72
CA LYS A 217 -12.80 -7.64 27.95
C LYS A 217 -13.20 -6.17 28.08
N LEU A 218 -13.36 -5.45 26.96
CA LEU A 218 -13.96 -4.11 26.95
C LEU A 218 -15.42 -4.16 27.39
N ARG A 219 -16.20 -5.15 26.93
CA ARG A 219 -17.62 -5.33 27.32
C ARG A 219 -17.77 -5.70 28.79
N GLU A 220 -16.94 -6.60 29.31
CA GLU A 220 -16.93 -6.94 30.75
C GLU A 220 -16.59 -5.71 31.60
N VAL A 221 -15.61 -4.93 31.15
CA VAL A 221 -15.17 -3.72 31.84
C VAL A 221 -16.24 -2.62 31.78
N ALA A 222 -16.90 -2.43 30.64
CA ALA A 222 -18.00 -1.47 30.46
C ALA A 222 -19.23 -1.82 31.33
N LYS A 223 -19.52 -3.12 31.51
CA LYS A 223 -20.60 -3.60 32.38
C LYS A 223 -20.31 -3.45 33.88
N ALA A 224 -19.03 -3.46 34.26
CA ALA A 224 -18.62 -3.52 35.66
C ALA A 224 -18.39 -2.15 36.32
N LYS A 225 -18.48 -1.02 35.59
CA LYS A 225 -17.94 0.28 36.04
C LYS A 225 -18.73 1.48 35.52
N ASP A 226 -18.84 2.53 36.35
CA ASP A 226 -19.39 3.85 36.00
C ASP A 226 -18.43 4.63 35.11
N TYR A 227 -18.49 4.37 33.81
CA TYR A 227 -17.71 5.11 32.83
C TYR A 227 -18.39 6.43 32.46
N VAL A 228 -17.64 7.53 32.48
CA VAL A 228 -18.09 8.85 32.01
C VAL A 228 -17.15 9.37 30.94
N ILE A 229 -17.67 9.62 29.74
CA ILE A 229 -16.94 10.29 28.66
C ILE A 229 -17.29 11.77 28.73
N HIS A 230 -16.32 12.62 29.10
CA HIS A 230 -16.61 14.04 29.34
C HIS A 230 -16.93 14.84 28.08
N ASN A 231 -16.31 14.48 26.96
CA ASN A 231 -16.50 15.21 25.71
C ASN A 231 -16.45 14.24 24.53
N ILE A 232 -17.34 14.44 23.57
CA ILE A 232 -17.33 13.80 22.26
C ILE A 232 -17.56 14.92 21.24
N GLU A 233 -16.58 15.14 20.37
CA GLU A 233 -16.67 16.12 19.28
C GLU A 233 -16.46 15.42 17.94
N VAL A 234 -17.39 15.64 17.01
CA VAL A 234 -17.42 15.01 15.69
C VAL A 234 -17.10 16.05 14.63
N PHE A 235 -16.16 15.75 13.72
CA PHE A 235 -15.74 16.65 12.66
C PHE A 235 -15.62 15.91 11.32
N GLY A 236 -15.83 16.64 10.23
CA GLY A 236 -15.48 16.14 8.88
C GLY A 236 -14.02 16.44 8.58
N VAL A 237 -13.32 15.46 8.01
CA VAL A 237 -11.95 15.58 7.51
C VAL A 237 -11.98 16.37 6.21
N THR A 238 -11.24 17.48 6.16
CA THR A 238 -11.18 18.38 5.00
C THR A 238 -9.98 18.06 4.11
N LYS A 239 -8.94 17.45 4.68
CA LYS A 239 -7.75 17.03 3.94
C LYS A 239 -7.28 15.67 4.42
N SER A 240 -7.12 14.77 3.46
CA SER A 240 -6.54 13.43 3.65
C SER A 240 -5.22 13.48 4.40
N TYR A 241 -4.78 12.32 4.89
CA TYR A 241 -3.45 12.14 5.45
C TYR A 241 -2.38 12.75 4.55
N TYR A 242 -1.44 13.48 5.15
CA TYR A 242 -0.25 13.97 4.49
C TYR A 242 0.94 13.93 5.46
N TYR A 243 2.12 13.76 4.89
CA TYR A 243 3.37 13.81 5.64
C TYR A 243 3.99 15.20 5.47
N GLU A 244 4.12 15.94 6.57
CA GLU A 244 4.84 17.22 6.63
C GLU A 244 6.36 16.95 6.65
N LYS A 245 6.97 16.77 5.46
CA LYS A 245 8.43 16.82 5.24
C LYS A 245 8.76 17.98 4.30
N ASN A 246 9.88 18.64 4.57
CA ASN A 246 10.62 19.44 3.59
C ASN A 246 10.02 20.77 3.10
N ASN A 247 9.09 21.40 3.83
CA ASN A 247 9.00 22.86 3.74
C ASN A 247 10.14 23.48 4.54
N VAL A 248 10.75 24.54 4.02
CA VAL A 248 11.88 25.30 4.62
C VAL A 248 11.61 25.72 6.07
N LYS A 249 10.35 25.69 6.52
CA LYS A 249 9.94 25.79 7.93
C LYS A 249 8.88 24.74 8.24
N TYR A 250 9.25 23.67 8.95
CA TYR A 250 8.27 22.84 9.67
C TYR A 250 7.49 23.74 10.62
N VAL A 251 6.16 23.79 10.49
CA VAL A 251 5.29 24.55 11.40
C VAL A 251 4.84 23.61 12.51
N PRO A 252 5.28 23.78 13.77
CA PRO A 252 4.77 23.00 14.89
C PRO A 252 3.27 23.26 15.07
N ILE A 253 2.51 22.19 15.28
CA ILE A 253 1.07 22.27 15.60
C ILE A 253 0.84 22.45 17.11
N TRP A 254 1.75 21.93 17.94
CA TRP A 254 1.87 22.17 19.37
C TRP A 254 3.27 21.72 19.85
N SER A 255 3.62 22.05 21.09
CA SER A 255 4.84 21.60 21.77
C SER A 255 4.49 20.80 23.01
N ASP A 256 5.08 19.62 23.17
CA ASP A 256 4.99 18.87 24.43
C ASP A 256 6.02 19.43 25.42
N GLU A 257 5.58 19.91 26.57
CA GLU A 257 6.44 20.48 27.63
C GLU A 257 7.56 19.49 28.05
N ASP A 258 7.24 18.19 28.10
CA ASP A 258 8.17 17.13 28.52
C ASP A 258 9.03 16.56 27.38
N LYS A 259 8.81 16.99 26.13
CA LYS A 259 9.52 16.46 24.95
C LYS A 259 9.93 17.58 24.01
N ILE A 260 10.94 18.31 24.44
CA ILE A 260 11.71 19.26 23.63
C ILE A 260 12.14 18.50 22.36
N ASN A 261 11.57 18.86 21.19
CA ASN A 261 11.77 18.28 19.86
C ASN A 261 10.82 17.16 19.39
N GLN A 262 9.76 16.80 20.12
CA GLN A 262 8.76 15.88 19.57
C GLN A 262 8.03 16.53 18.39
N LYS A 263 8.17 15.93 17.20
CA LYS A 263 7.47 16.35 15.99
C LYS A 263 6.27 15.46 15.71
N TYR A 264 5.30 16.06 15.02
CA TYR A 264 4.05 15.45 14.57
C TYR A 264 3.92 15.67 13.06
N PRO A 265 4.76 15.00 12.24
CA PRO A 265 4.78 15.21 10.80
C PRO A 265 3.62 14.52 10.08
N ASN A 266 3.02 13.49 10.67
CA ASN A 266 1.94 12.72 10.07
C ASN A 266 0.60 13.38 10.40
N ARG A 267 -0.03 14.06 9.45
CA ARG A 267 -1.14 14.99 9.71
C ARG A 267 -2.37 14.69 8.87
N PHE A 268 -3.50 15.21 9.31
CA PHE A 268 -4.70 15.43 8.51
C PHE A 268 -5.37 16.73 8.96
N GLU A 269 -6.23 17.30 8.11
CA GLU A 269 -7.00 18.50 8.46
C GLU A 269 -8.49 18.16 8.59
N PHE A 270 -9.18 18.85 9.49
CA PHE A 270 -10.60 18.69 9.76
C PHE A 270 -11.28 20.05 9.96
N ASN A 271 -12.60 20.07 9.78
CA ASN A 271 -13.40 21.27 9.98
C ASN A 271 -13.23 21.83 11.40
N THR A 272 -13.00 23.13 11.54
CA THR A 272 -12.91 23.77 12.87
C THR A 272 -14.26 23.86 13.57
N LYS A 273 -15.36 23.78 12.81
CA LYS A 273 -16.72 23.65 13.31
C LYS A 273 -17.08 22.17 13.41
N ASN A 274 -17.53 21.75 14.58
CA ASN A 274 -18.01 20.39 14.79
C ASN A 274 -19.36 20.16 14.13
N ILE A 275 -19.53 18.95 13.61
CA ILE A 275 -20.81 18.42 13.12
C ILE A 275 -21.72 18.13 14.31
N ALA A 276 -21.15 17.61 15.39
CA ALA A 276 -21.86 17.31 16.63
C ALA A 276 -20.95 17.45 17.86
N LYS A 277 -21.57 17.75 19.01
CA LYS A 277 -20.92 17.74 20.33
C LYS A 277 -21.83 17.11 21.36
N VAL A 278 -21.26 16.24 22.19
CA VAL A 278 -21.92 15.67 23.36
C VAL A 278 -21.00 15.89 24.56
N ASN A 279 -21.55 16.47 25.62
CA ASN A 279 -20.84 16.64 26.88
C ASN A 279 -21.33 15.58 27.86
N SER A 280 -20.41 15.04 28.65
CA SER A 280 -20.67 14.16 29.80
C SER A 280 -21.67 13.05 29.48
N LEU A 281 -21.19 12.02 28.80
CA LEU A 281 -21.94 10.83 28.46
C LEU A 281 -21.54 9.69 29.40
N THR A 282 -22.43 9.29 30.31
CA THR A 282 -22.21 8.05 31.04
C THR A 282 -22.46 6.87 30.10
N PHE A 283 -21.74 5.76 30.27
CA PHE A 283 -21.93 4.58 29.41
C PHE A 283 -23.37 4.05 29.48
N ASN A 284 -24.01 4.14 30.64
CA ASN A 284 -25.40 3.72 30.84
C ASN A 284 -26.41 4.63 30.13
N GLU A 285 -26.03 5.87 29.79
CA GLU A 285 -26.84 6.83 29.01
C GLU A 285 -26.60 6.72 27.49
N ILE A 286 -25.68 5.86 27.05
CA ILE A 286 -25.52 5.46 25.64
C ILE A 286 -26.69 4.55 25.27
N ASN A 287 -27.89 5.09 25.31
CA ASN A 287 -29.10 4.41 24.87
C ASN A 287 -29.33 4.63 23.37
N PHE A 288 -30.26 3.87 22.80
CA PHE A 288 -30.63 3.93 21.38
C PHE A 288 -30.92 5.37 20.91
N TYR A 289 -31.45 6.25 21.76
CA TYR A 289 -31.80 7.62 21.41
C TYR A 289 -30.57 8.54 21.26
N THR A 290 -29.59 8.46 22.16
CA THR A 290 -28.32 9.19 22.03
C THR A 290 -27.57 8.75 20.77
N LEU A 291 -27.66 7.45 20.46
CA LEU A 291 -27.07 6.84 19.27
C LEU A 291 -27.79 7.27 17.99
N THR A 292 -29.11 7.33 18.01
CA THR A 292 -29.91 7.85 16.90
C THR A 292 -29.63 9.33 16.68
N LYS A 293 -29.44 10.15 17.71
CA LYS A 293 -29.07 11.57 17.54
C LYS A 293 -27.68 11.77 16.95
N LEU A 294 -26.69 11.00 17.41
CA LEU A 294 -25.35 11.01 16.81
C LEU A 294 -25.41 10.54 15.35
N LYS A 295 -26.15 9.45 15.09
CA LYS A 295 -26.38 8.94 13.75
C LYS A 295 -27.11 9.97 12.88
N GLU A 296 -28.15 10.63 13.36
CA GLU A 296 -28.91 11.67 12.63
C GLU A 296 -28.07 12.92 12.35
N ALA A 297 -27.27 13.38 13.32
CA ALA A 297 -26.36 14.50 13.13
C ALA A 297 -25.30 14.17 12.06
N ILE A 298 -24.83 12.92 12.05
CA ILE A 298 -23.89 12.39 11.06
C ILE A 298 -24.58 12.17 9.70
N MET A 299 -25.82 11.68 9.66
CA MET A 299 -26.64 11.41 8.45
C MET A 299 -27.17 12.67 7.76
N ARG A 300 -27.28 13.79 8.48
CA ARG A 300 -27.58 15.11 7.87
C ARG A 300 -26.37 15.69 7.13
N SER A 301 -25.19 15.09 7.27
CA SER A 301 -24.04 15.36 6.42
C SER A 301 -24.28 14.73 5.04
N PRO A 302 -23.95 15.40 3.92
CA PRO A 302 -24.16 14.90 2.56
C PRO A 302 -23.26 13.69 2.18
N ILE A 303 -22.67 13.01 3.16
CA ILE A 303 -21.60 12.02 2.98
C ILE A 303 -22.13 10.61 3.29
N GLU A 304 -21.90 9.67 2.38
CA GLU A 304 -22.27 8.26 2.54
C GLU A 304 -21.24 7.52 3.41
N ILE A 305 -21.66 7.07 4.61
CA ILE A 305 -20.75 6.59 5.67
C ILE A 305 -20.85 5.08 5.86
N ASP A 306 -19.71 4.40 5.98
CA ASP A 306 -19.66 3.00 6.41
C ASP A 306 -19.84 2.93 7.93
N TYR A 307 -21.04 2.53 8.35
CA TYR A 307 -21.44 2.46 9.75
C TYR A 307 -20.85 1.26 10.48
N SER A 308 -20.14 0.33 9.83
CA SER A 308 -19.60 -0.87 10.49
C SER A 308 -18.70 -0.52 11.69
N ASN A 309 -17.79 0.45 11.56
CA ASN A 309 -16.91 0.89 12.65
C ASN A 309 -17.64 1.66 13.76
N PHE A 310 -18.69 2.41 13.42
CA PHE A 310 -19.54 3.05 14.43
C PHE A 310 -20.33 1.98 15.17
N VAL A 311 -21.02 1.09 14.45
CA VAL A 311 -21.76 -0.04 15.00
C VAL A 311 -20.86 -0.97 15.80
N GLU A 312 -19.59 -1.15 15.44
CA GLU A 312 -18.60 -1.85 16.27
C GLU A 312 -18.37 -1.10 17.57
N LEU A 313 -18.00 0.20 17.54
CA LEU A 313 -17.94 1.07 18.74
C LEU A 313 -19.20 0.92 19.61
N LEU A 314 -20.38 0.89 18.99
CA LEU A 314 -21.68 0.74 19.65
C LEU A 314 -21.94 -0.68 20.18
N ARG A 315 -21.41 -1.72 19.53
CA ARG A 315 -21.43 -3.12 19.99
C ARG A 315 -20.47 -3.33 21.15
N TYR A 316 -19.45 -2.49 21.34
CA TYR A 316 -18.64 -2.49 22.56
C TYR A 316 -19.38 -1.90 23.78
N PHE A 317 -20.45 -1.12 23.56
CA PHE A 317 -21.20 -0.41 24.60
C PHE A 317 -22.57 -1.03 24.96
N LYS A 318 -23.03 -2.06 24.21
CA LYS A 318 -24.13 -2.97 24.61
C LYS A 318 -23.53 -4.25 25.19
#